data_AF-A0A5K1JW11-F1
#
_entry.id   AF-A0A5K1JW11-F1
#
_cell.length_a   1.000
_cell.length_b   1.000
_cell.length_c   1.000
_cell.angle_alpha   90.00
_cell.angle_beta   90.00
_cell.angle_gamma   90.00
#
_symmetry.space_group_name_H-M   'P 1'
#
loop_
_entity.id
_entity.type
_entity.pdbx_description
1 polymer ?
#
loop_
_entity_poly.entity_id
_entity_poly.type
_entity_poly.pdbx_seq_one_letter_code
_entity_poly.pdbx_strand_id
1 'polypeptide(L)'
;MRAVLVKDGKGPIENLYIGEAEKPVPGPGQVLVKVKFFGLNRMDLSQREGRYPPPPGASMILGVEFSGRVEQVGEGISEWAPGDDVLGLTGGGAYAEYVIAPRGNLLKKPAHLSWAEAASIPEVMLTAFQALVVLAEVKQGDDVLVHAGASGVGIAAIQLARLYGARTVTATASTKDKLDMLLQLPNGATHAVNYKEQDFA
;
A
#
# COMPACT_ATOMS: atom_id res chain seq x y z
N MET A 1 -16.20 -17.65 2.89
CA MET A 1 -15.95 -16.45 2.08
C MET A 1 -14.80 -16.78 1.16
N ARG A 2 -14.83 -16.30 -0.09
CA ARG A 2 -13.75 -16.57 -1.03
C ARG A 2 -12.50 -15.77 -0.66
N ALA A 3 -11.35 -16.41 -0.80
CA ALA A 3 -10.04 -15.80 -0.59
C ALA A 3 -9.01 -16.42 -1.53
N VAL A 4 -7.93 -15.69 -1.81
CA VAL A 4 -6.74 -16.24 -2.47
C VAL A 4 -5.86 -16.88 -1.39
N LEU A 5 -5.71 -18.19 -1.47
CA LEU A 5 -4.98 -19.02 -0.51
C LEU A 5 -3.72 -19.60 -1.16
N VAL A 6 -2.77 -20.05 -0.34
CA VAL A 6 -1.51 -20.69 -0.77
C VAL A 6 -1.54 -22.15 -0.35
N LYS A 7 -1.42 -23.08 -1.31
CA LYS A 7 -1.28 -24.52 -1.00
C LYS A 7 -0.11 -24.74 -0.05
N ASP A 8 -0.32 -25.54 0.99
CA ASP A 8 0.66 -25.86 2.04
C ASP A 8 1.20 -24.63 2.80
N GLY A 9 0.49 -23.50 2.73
CA GLY A 9 0.78 -22.26 3.47
C GLY A 9 1.86 -21.36 2.85
N LYS A 10 2.76 -21.90 2.02
CA LYS A 10 3.81 -21.13 1.31
C LYS A 10 4.24 -21.82 0.03
N GLY A 11 4.76 -21.07 -0.95
CA GLY A 11 5.27 -21.66 -2.19
C GLY A 11 5.42 -20.69 -3.36
N PRO A 12 5.66 -21.23 -4.56
CA PRO A 12 5.74 -20.44 -5.79
C PRO A 12 4.33 -19.96 -6.22
N ILE A 13 4.25 -19.19 -7.30
CA ILE A 13 3.00 -18.54 -7.73
C ILE A 13 1.90 -19.54 -8.08
N GLU A 14 2.26 -20.72 -8.58
CA GLU A 14 1.38 -21.82 -8.97
C GLU A 14 0.64 -22.45 -7.77
N ASN A 15 1.10 -22.16 -6.55
CA ASN A 15 0.43 -22.59 -5.32
C ASN A 15 -0.74 -21.67 -4.95
N LEU A 16 -0.93 -20.52 -5.60
CA LEU A 16 -2.09 -19.67 -5.37
C LEU A 16 -3.35 -20.30 -5.95
N TYR A 17 -4.44 -20.30 -5.18
CA TYR A 17 -5.75 -20.74 -5.63
C TYR A 17 -6.86 -19.96 -4.93
N ILE A 18 -8.03 -19.88 -5.56
CA ILE A 18 -9.23 -19.34 -4.90
C ILE A 18 -9.86 -20.47 -4.08
N GLY A 19 -9.97 -20.27 -2.77
CA GLY A 19 -10.58 -21.20 -1.84
C GLY A 19 -11.58 -20.52 -0.91
N GLU A 20 -12.11 -21.28 0.05
CA GLU A 20 -12.99 -20.79 1.09
C GLU A 20 -12.23 -20.59 2.40
N ALA A 21 -12.52 -19.48 3.07
CA ALA A 21 -12.07 -19.17 4.43
C ALA A 21 -13.25 -18.71 5.28
N GLU A 22 -13.12 -18.78 6.61
CA GLU A 22 -14.12 -18.25 7.52
C GLU A 22 -14.25 -16.73 7.36
N LYS A 23 -15.48 -16.20 7.36
CA LYS A 23 -15.70 -14.76 7.39
C LYS A 23 -15.34 -14.26 8.80
N PRO A 24 -14.36 -13.35 8.95
CA PRO A 24 -13.95 -12.90 10.27
C PRO A 24 -15.04 -12.03 10.90
N VAL A 25 -15.05 -11.98 12.23
CA VAL A 25 -15.95 -11.14 13.03
C VAL A 25 -15.12 -10.05 13.71
N PRO A 26 -15.49 -8.76 13.61
CA PRO A 26 -14.72 -7.70 14.22
C PRO A 26 -14.84 -7.72 15.75
N GLY A 27 -13.70 -7.75 16.44
CA GLY A 27 -13.62 -7.53 17.89
C GLY A 27 -13.57 -6.04 18.26
N PRO A 28 -13.34 -5.71 19.55
CA PRO A 28 -13.21 -4.32 19.99
C PRO A 28 -12.18 -3.53 19.18
N GLY A 29 -12.56 -2.32 18.73
CA GLY A 29 -11.68 -1.45 17.93
C GLY A 29 -11.36 -1.93 16.51
N GLN A 30 -11.97 -3.02 16.05
CA GLN A 30 -11.83 -3.56 14.70
C GLN A 30 -13.04 -3.27 13.82
N VAL A 31 -12.80 -3.09 12.52
CA VAL A 31 -13.85 -2.90 11.51
C VAL A 31 -13.75 -4.01 10.48
N LEU A 32 -14.91 -4.59 10.14
CA LEU A 32 -15.04 -5.53 9.04
C LEU A 32 -15.42 -4.78 7.78
N VAL A 33 -14.62 -4.93 6.73
CA VAL A 33 -14.81 -4.28 5.44
C VAL A 33 -15.07 -5.35 4.38
N LYS A 34 -16.12 -5.17 3.59
CA LYS A 34 -16.35 -5.92 2.36
C LYS A 34 -15.49 -5.34 1.26
N VAL A 35 -14.47 -6.09 0.84
CA VAL A 35 -13.44 -5.65 -0.10
C VAL A 35 -14.04 -5.48 -1.50
N LYS A 36 -13.68 -4.38 -2.16
CA LYS A 36 -13.99 -4.11 -3.57
C LYS A 36 -12.76 -4.34 -4.43
N PHE A 37 -11.63 -3.78 -4.02
CA PHE A 37 -10.32 -3.96 -4.64
C PHE A 37 -9.26 -4.05 -3.54
N PHE A 38 -8.16 -4.72 -3.84
CA PHE A 38 -6.97 -4.77 -3.00
C PHE A 38 -5.74 -4.50 -3.87
N GLY A 39 -4.70 -3.95 -3.26
CA GLY A 39 -3.42 -3.70 -3.92
C GLY A 39 -2.51 -4.92 -3.85
N LEU A 40 -1.58 -5.02 -4.82
CA LEU A 40 -0.54 -6.05 -4.85
C LEU A 40 0.80 -5.40 -4.53
N ASN A 41 1.50 -5.94 -3.53
CA ASN A 41 2.75 -5.38 -3.04
C ASN A 41 3.90 -6.39 -3.15
N ARG A 42 5.13 -5.87 -3.23
CA ARG A 42 6.33 -6.71 -3.30
C ARG A 42 6.45 -7.63 -2.08
N MET A 43 5.97 -7.13 -0.93
CA MET A 43 5.96 -7.88 0.32
C MET A 43 5.12 -9.15 0.24
N ASP A 44 3.96 -9.10 -0.42
CA ASP A 44 3.05 -10.24 -0.55
C ASP A 44 3.73 -11.44 -1.21
N LEU A 45 4.64 -11.19 -2.17
CA LEU A 45 5.44 -12.22 -2.83
C LEU A 45 6.43 -12.88 -1.86
N SER A 46 7.09 -12.07 -1.04
CA SER A 46 8.05 -12.55 -0.02
C SER A 46 7.34 -13.37 1.07
N GLN A 47 6.15 -12.92 1.48
CA GLN A 47 5.31 -13.64 2.43
C GLN A 47 4.80 -14.96 1.86
N ARG A 48 4.30 -14.97 0.62
CA ARG A 48 3.91 -16.20 -0.08
C ARG A 48 5.06 -17.22 -0.14
N GLU A 49 6.28 -16.77 -0.36
CA GLU A 49 7.48 -17.62 -0.42
C GLU A 49 7.99 -18.03 0.98
N GLY A 50 7.34 -17.59 2.05
CA GLY A 50 7.70 -17.90 3.43
C GLY A 50 8.97 -17.19 3.93
N ARG A 51 9.41 -16.13 3.23
CA ARG A 51 10.59 -15.34 3.59
C ARG A 51 10.23 -14.11 4.45
N TYR A 52 8.96 -13.80 4.55
CA TYR A 52 8.46 -12.69 5.36
C TYR A 52 7.19 -13.12 6.11
N PRO A 53 7.32 -13.65 7.34
CA PRO A 53 6.15 -14.07 8.10
C PRO A 53 5.29 -12.86 8.48
N PRO A 54 3.94 -12.98 8.48
CA PRO A 54 3.08 -11.91 8.94
C PRO A 54 3.30 -11.62 10.43
N PRO A 55 2.99 -10.41 10.91
CA PRO A 55 3.05 -10.08 12.34
C PRO A 55 2.19 -11.03 13.19
N PRO A 56 2.57 -11.29 14.46
CA PRO A 56 1.75 -12.07 15.37
C PRO A 56 0.31 -11.55 15.46
N GLY A 57 -0.67 -12.45 15.29
CA GLY A 57 -2.10 -12.11 15.34
C GLY A 57 -2.68 -11.54 14.05
N ALA A 58 -1.88 -11.28 13.03
CA ALA A 58 -2.38 -10.92 11.70
C ALA A 58 -2.95 -12.15 10.96
N SER A 59 -3.80 -11.87 9.97
CA SER A 59 -4.32 -12.91 9.08
C SER A 59 -3.20 -13.58 8.28
N MET A 60 -3.28 -14.90 8.11
CA MET A 60 -2.39 -15.66 7.23
C MET A 60 -2.74 -15.52 5.74
N ILE A 61 -3.97 -15.07 5.42
CA ILE A 61 -4.35 -14.68 4.06
C ILE A 61 -3.52 -13.44 3.67
N LEU A 62 -2.99 -13.43 2.44
CA LEU A 62 -2.14 -12.36 1.92
C LEU A 62 -2.88 -11.01 1.75
N GLY A 63 -2.10 -9.96 1.49
CA GLY A 63 -2.60 -8.63 1.12
C GLY A 63 -2.72 -7.68 2.30
N VAL A 64 -2.15 -6.49 2.13
CA VAL A 64 -2.01 -5.47 3.18
C VAL A 64 -2.83 -4.22 2.95
N GLU A 65 -3.37 -4.00 1.75
CA GLU A 65 -4.17 -2.80 1.45
C GLU A 65 -5.44 -3.11 0.68
N PHE A 66 -6.46 -2.28 0.89
CA PHE A 66 -7.76 -2.48 0.26
C PHE A 66 -8.52 -1.17 0.10
N SER A 67 -9.55 -1.21 -0.75
CA SER A 67 -10.70 -0.33 -0.72
C SER A 67 -11.98 -1.15 -0.67
N GLY A 68 -12.97 -0.68 0.08
CA GLY A 68 -14.19 -1.41 0.28
C GLY A 68 -15.25 -0.65 1.06
N ARG A 69 -16.30 -1.36 1.44
CA ARG A 69 -17.40 -0.81 2.23
C ARG A 69 -17.42 -1.44 3.61
N VAL A 70 -17.55 -0.62 4.65
CA VAL A 70 -17.75 -1.11 6.01
C VAL A 70 -19.01 -1.97 6.05
N GLU A 71 -18.84 -3.20 6.49
CA GLU A 71 -19.91 -4.19 6.66
C GLU A 71 -20.40 -4.19 8.12
N GLN A 72 -19.46 -4.20 9.06
CA GLN A 72 -19.72 -4.27 10.50
C GLN A 72 -18.62 -3.56 11.27
N VAL A 73 -18.98 -2.95 12.40
CA VAL A 73 -18.03 -2.36 13.34
C VAL A 73 -18.05 -3.15 14.65
N GLY A 74 -16.87 -3.30 15.25
CA GLY A 74 -16.73 -3.89 16.57
C GLY A 74 -17.04 -2.90 17.70
N GLU A 75 -16.94 -3.39 18.93
CA GLU A 75 -17.21 -2.61 20.13
C GLU A 75 -16.28 -1.38 20.24
N GLY A 76 -16.82 -0.26 20.74
CA GLY A 76 -16.06 0.96 21.02
C GLY A 76 -15.75 1.83 19.78
N ILE A 77 -16.36 1.54 18.63
CA ILE A 77 -16.19 2.32 17.40
C ILE A 77 -17.40 3.23 17.20
N SER A 78 -17.14 4.52 16.95
CA SER A 78 -18.18 5.53 16.69
C SER A 78 -17.91 6.37 15.44
N GLU A 79 -16.66 6.36 14.96
CA GLU A 79 -16.21 7.10 13.79
C GLU A 79 -16.53 6.41 12.45
N TRP A 80 -16.93 5.14 12.48
CA TRP A 80 -17.28 4.32 11.31
C TRP A 80 -18.65 3.68 11.50
N ALA A 81 -19.37 3.49 10.39
CA ALA A 81 -20.66 2.80 10.36
C ALA A 81 -20.78 1.87 9.14
N PRO A 82 -21.59 0.79 9.22
CA PRO A 82 -21.96 0.00 8.05
C PRO A 82 -22.46 0.89 6.91
N GLY A 83 -21.91 0.68 5.71
CA GLY A 83 -22.20 1.50 4.53
C GLY A 83 -21.11 2.50 4.16
N ASP A 84 -20.19 2.84 5.08
CA ASP A 84 -19.10 3.77 4.79
C ASP A 84 -18.13 3.22 3.73
N ASP A 85 -17.81 4.06 2.75
CA ASP A 85 -16.83 3.75 1.70
C ASP A 85 -15.42 4.13 2.21
N VAL A 86 -14.53 3.14 2.30
CA VAL A 86 -13.21 3.28 2.93
C VAL A 86 -12.09 2.71 2.07
N LEU A 87 -10.87 3.19 2.33
CA LEU A 87 -9.62 2.53 1.97
C LEU A 87 -8.79 2.36 3.25
N GLY A 88 -7.85 1.43 3.26
CA GLY A 88 -7.05 1.22 4.48
C GLY A 88 -5.91 0.23 4.33
N LEU A 89 -5.15 0.15 5.42
CA LEU A 89 -3.98 -0.72 5.57
C LEU A 89 -4.20 -1.73 6.70
N THR A 90 -3.78 -2.97 6.50
CA THR A 90 -3.88 -4.06 7.47
C THR A 90 -2.62 -4.92 7.46
N GLY A 91 -2.41 -5.74 8.50
CA GLY A 91 -1.28 -6.67 8.59
C GLY A 91 -1.42 -7.94 7.74
N GLY A 92 -2.57 -8.12 7.09
CA GLY A 92 -2.88 -9.27 6.24
C GLY A 92 -4.40 -9.41 6.01
N GLY A 93 -4.79 -10.19 5.01
CA GLY A 93 -6.18 -10.60 4.77
C GLY A 93 -6.91 -9.84 3.67
N ALA A 94 -6.27 -8.88 2.99
CA ALA A 94 -6.94 -8.11 1.94
C ALA A 94 -7.26 -8.94 0.68
N TYR A 95 -6.59 -10.08 0.45
CA TYR A 95 -6.88 -11.00 -0.66
C TYR A 95 -8.09 -11.89 -0.37
N ALA A 96 -9.18 -11.30 0.14
CA ALA A 96 -10.42 -11.99 0.47
C ALA A 96 -11.63 -11.09 0.25
N GLU A 97 -12.83 -11.66 0.26
CA GLU A 97 -14.08 -10.89 0.14
C GLU A 97 -14.33 -9.96 1.34
N TYR A 98 -13.79 -10.30 2.51
CA TYR A 98 -13.87 -9.47 3.72
C TYR A 98 -12.53 -9.42 4.44
N VAL A 99 -12.24 -8.28 5.05
CA VAL A 99 -10.99 -8.03 5.79
C VAL A 99 -11.28 -7.31 7.10
N ILE A 100 -10.51 -7.62 8.13
CA ILE A 100 -10.50 -6.88 9.39
C ILE A 100 -9.38 -5.84 9.33
N ALA A 101 -9.71 -4.60 9.69
CA ALA A 101 -8.75 -3.53 9.88
C ALA A 101 -8.94 -2.87 11.25
N PRO A 102 -7.85 -2.44 11.93
CA PRO A 102 -7.96 -1.55 13.07
C PRO A 102 -8.65 -0.25 12.67
N ARG A 103 -9.53 0.29 13.52
CA ARG A 103 -10.29 1.53 13.24
C ARG A 103 -9.42 2.72 12.82
N GLY A 104 -8.20 2.82 13.36
CA GLY A 104 -7.23 3.88 13.08
C GLY A 104 -6.48 3.73 11.75
N ASN A 105 -6.63 2.59 11.08
CA ASN A 105 -5.97 2.32 9.79
C ASN A 105 -6.91 2.51 8.59
N LEU A 106 -8.13 2.99 8.84
CA LEU A 106 -9.10 3.32 7.81
C LEU A 106 -9.06 4.80 7.46
N LEU A 107 -9.25 5.10 6.18
CA LEU A 107 -9.41 6.42 5.62
C LEU A 107 -10.73 6.46 4.86
N LYS A 108 -11.44 7.59 4.90
CA LYS A 108 -12.62 7.79 4.05
C LYS A 108 -12.19 7.75 2.59
N LYS A 109 -12.87 6.95 1.78
CA LYS A 109 -12.60 6.92 0.35
C LYS A 109 -13.04 8.25 -0.29
N PRO A 110 -12.14 8.97 -1.00
CA PRO A 110 -12.55 10.12 -1.79
C PRO A 110 -13.59 9.73 -2.84
N ALA A 111 -14.68 10.49 -2.92
CA ALA A 111 -15.81 10.17 -3.79
C ALA A 111 -15.45 10.16 -5.29
N HIS A 112 -14.46 10.96 -5.69
CA HIS A 112 -14.03 11.10 -7.08
C HIS A 112 -13.08 9.98 -7.55
N LEU A 113 -12.50 9.20 -6.63
CA LEU A 113 -11.64 8.07 -6.99
C LEU A 113 -12.50 6.83 -7.29
N SER A 114 -12.08 6.01 -8.24
CA SER A 114 -12.58 4.65 -8.37
C SER A 114 -12.15 3.80 -7.17
N TRP A 115 -12.73 2.61 -7.03
CA TRP A 115 -12.30 1.65 -6.01
C TRP A 115 -10.86 1.16 -6.25
N ALA A 116 -10.47 0.95 -7.50
CA ALA A 116 -9.11 0.51 -7.85
C ALA A 116 -8.07 1.58 -7.50
N GLU A 117 -8.32 2.85 -7.86
CA GLU A 117 -7.43 3.96 -7.50
C GLU A 117 -7.34 4.15 -5.99
N ALA A 118 -8.46 4.02 -5.26
CA ALA A 118 -8.44 4.08 -3.81
C ALA A 118 -7.63 2.93 -3.16
N ALA A 119 -7.67 1.73 -3.74
CA ALA A 119 -6.92 0.58 -3.23
C ALA A 119 -5.41 0.66 -3.48
N SER A 120 -4.94 1.51 -4.42
CA SER A 120 -3.52 1.66 -4.75
C SER A 120 -2.79 2.74 -3.93
N ILE A 121 -3.46 3.32 -2.94
CA ILE A 121 -2.95 4.44 -2.14
C ILE A 121 -2.31 4.00 -0.82
N PRO A 122 -2.95 3.14 0.02
CA PRO A 122 -2.56 3.01 1.42
C PRO A 122 -1.10 2.59 1.65
N GLU A 123 -0.65 1.47 1.09
CA GLU A 123 0.67 0.91 1.38
C GLU A 123 1.78 1.85 0.93
N VAL A 124 1.71 2.30 -0.32
CA VAL A 124 2.78 3.09 -0.92
C VAL A 124 2.86 4.50 -0.33
N MET A 125 1.71 5.16 -0.10
CA MET A 125 1.69 6.52 0.42
C MET A 125 2.03 6.56 1.91
N LEU A 126 1.51 5.64 2.72
CA LEU A 126 1.81 5.62 4.16
C LEU A 126 3.27 5.25 4.42
N THR A 127 3.83 4.31 3.64
CA THR A 127 5.25 3.96 3.72
C THR A 127 6.14 5.15 3.37
N ALA A 128 5.86 5.82 2.24
CA ALA A 128 6.63 6.98 1.81
C ALA A 128 6.49 8.16 2.79
N PHE A 129 5.28 8.39 3.32
CA PHE A 129 5.02 9.43 4.31
C PHE A 129 5.77 9.18 5.61
N GLN A 130 5.76 7.95 6.13
CA GLN A 130 6.51 7.58 7.31
C GLN A 130 8.01 7.84 7.11
N ALA A 131 8.57 7.39 5.99
CA ALA A 131 9.99 7.54 5.71
C ALA A 131 10.41 9.02 5.58
N LEU A 132 9.70 9.79 4.75
CA LEU A 132 10.11 11.16 4.42
C LEU A 132 9.66 12.19 5.45
N VAL A 133 8.43 12.10 5.93
CA VAL A 133 7.83 13.16 6.76
C VAL A 133 8.02 12.87 8.24
N VAL A 134 7.80 11.64 8.68
CA VAL A 134 7.87 11.28 10.10
C VAL A 134 9.31 11.04 10.56
N LEU A 135 10.12 10.33 9.75
CA LEU A 135 11.47 9.92 10.14
C LEU A 135 12.55 10.87 9.63
N ALA A 136 12.56 11.18 8.34
CA ALA A 136 13.56 12.06 7.75
C ALA A 136 13.24 13.55 7.94
N GLU A 137 11.99 13.87 8.31
CA GLU A 137 11.48 15.24 8.47
C GLU A 137 11.81 16.18 7.30
N VAL A 138 11.62 15.73 6.05
CA VAL A 138 11.91 16.57 4.86
C VAL A 138 11.22 17.93 4.94
N LYS A 139 11.99 19.00 4.72
CA LYS A 139 11.54 20.40 4.79
C LYS A 139 11.80 21.12 3.48
N GLN A 140 11.25 22.33 3.39
CA GLN A 140 11.48 23.21 2.27
C GLN A 140 12.98 23.46 2.07
N GLY A 141 13.47 23.24 0.86
CA GLY A 141 14.87 23.46 0.50
C GLY A 141 15.75 22.21 0.53
N ASP A 142 15.28 21.09 1.09
CA ASP A 142 16.04 19.84 1.15
C ASP A 142 16.24 19.21 -0.24
N ASP A 143 17.28 18.41 -0.36
CA ASP A 143 17.52 17.58 -1.55
C ASP A 143 17.27 16.10 -1.19
N VAL A 144 16.49 15.40 -2.02
CA VAL A 144 16.05 14.03 -1.78
C VAL A 144 16.47 13.13 -2.94
N LEU A 145 17.17 12.03 -2.63
CA LEU A 145 17.48 10.95 -3.57
C LEU A 145 16.51 9.78 -3.36
N VAL A 146 15.75 9.42 -4.40
CA VAL A 146 14.80 8.31 -4.40
C VAL A 146 15.29 7.20 -5.33
N HIS A 147 15.68 6.07 -4.75
CA HIS A 147 16.01 4.87 -5.51
C HIS A 147 14.77 4.13 -6.00
N ALA A 148 14.91 3.44 -7.14
CA ALA A 148 13.81 2.72 -7.78
C ALA A 148 12.56 3.61 -7.92
N GLY A 149 12.75 4.84 -8.40
CA GLY A 149 11.74 5.90 -8.41
C GLY A 149 10.46 5.50 -9.15
N ALA A 150 10.55 4.63 -10.16
CA ALA A 150 9.40 4.14 -10.92
C ALA A 150 8.64 2.97 -10.23
N SER A 151 8.91 2.70 -8.95
CA SER A 151 8.11 1.80 -8.12
C SER A 151 6.94 2.56 -7.46
N GLY A 152 5.94 1.84 -6.92
CA GLY A 152 4.81 2.47 -6.24
C GLY A 152 5.25 3.39 -5.09
N VAL A 153 6.11 2.89 -4.18
CA VAL A 153 6.68 3.71 -3.09
C VAL A 153 7.57 4.83 -3.63
N GLY A 154 8.34 4.57 -4.70
CA GLY A 154 9.20 5.58 -5.32
C GLY A 154 8.41 6.78 -5.86
N ILE A 155 7.30 6.51 -6.57
CA ILE A 155 6.39 7.55 -7.07
C ILE A 155 5.78 8.35 -5.92
N ALA A 156 5.28 7.65 -4.89
CA ALA A 156 4.73 8.29 -3.69
C ALA A 156 5.77 9.18 -2.98
N ALA A 157 6.99 8.69 -2.81
CA ALA A 157 8.09 9.41 -2.17
C ALA A 157 8.47 10.67 -2.96
N ILE A 158 8.55 10.60 -4.28
CA ILE A 158 8.84 11.75 -5.14
C ILE A 158 7.75 12.81 -4.97
N GLN A 159 6.47 12.43 -5.09
CA GLN A 159 5.36 13.37 -4.99
C GLN A 159 5.28 14.01 -3.59
N LEU A 160 5.51 13.24 -2.53
CA LEU A 160 5.56 13.76 -1.16
C LEU A 160 6.75 14.69 -0.96
N ALA A 161 7.97 14.34 -1.39
CA ALA A 161 9.12 15.23 -1.28
C ALA A 161 8.87 16.58 -1.96
N ARG A 162 8.26 16.56 -3.15
CA ARG A 162 7.87 17.78 -3.87
C ARG A 162 6.79 18.57 -3.14
N LEU A 163 5.77 17.89 -2.60
CA LEU A 163 4.71 18.52 -1.82
C LEU A 163 5.23 19.23 -0.56
N TYR A 164 6.25 18.65 0.09
CA TYR A 164 6.89 19.22 1.28
C TYR A 164 8.00 20.25 0.96
N GLY A 165 8.16 20.61 -0.31
CA GLY A 165 9.01 21.72 -0.73
C GLY A 165 10.49 21.38 -0.91
N ALA A 166 10.83 20.10 -1.09
CA ALA A 166 12.19 19.70 -1.47
C ALA A 166 12.63 20.47 -2.72
N ARG A 167 13.82 21.09 -2.63
CA ARG A 167 14.43 21.84 -3.73
C ARG A 167 14.73 20.92 -4.89
N THR A 168 15.44 19.82 -4.59
CA THR A 168 15.82 18.81 -5.58
C THR A 168 15.24 17.47 -5.19
N VAL A 169 14.64 16.79 -6.16
CA VAL A 169 14.26 15.37 -6.05
C VAL A 169 14.92 14.63 -7.21
N THR A 170 15.91 13.81 -6.91
CA THR A 170 16.61 12.98 -7.89
C THR A 170 16.08 11.56 -7.79
N ALA A 171 15.63 10.98 -8.90
CA ALA A 171 15.09 9.63 -8.93
C ALA A 171 15.97 8.70 -9.78
N THR A 172 16.23 7.48 -9.31
CA THR A 172 16.93 6.46 -10.12
C THR A 172 15.97 5.45 -10.73
N ALA A 173 16.18 5.10 -12.00
CA ALA A 173 15.47 4.01 -12.66
C ALA A 173 16.35 3.33 -13.72
N SER A 174 15.85 2.25 -14.33
CA SER A 174 16.65 1.34 -15.15
C SER A 174 16.52 1.52 -16.66
N THR A 175 15.62 2.40 -17.11
CA THR A 175 15.27 2.59 -18.53
C THR A 175 14.88 4.03 -18.77
N LYS A 176 15.11 4.53 -20.00
CA LYS A 176 14.73 5.88 -20.40
C LYS A 176 13.24 6.18 -20.17
N ASP A 177 12.35 5.29 -20.59
CA ASP A 177 10.90 5.50 -20.45
C ASP A 177 10.46 5.71 -19.00
N LYS A 178 11.09 5.01 -18.05
CA LYS A 178 10.83 5.20 -16.61
C LYS A 178 11.31 6.57 -16.15
N LEU A 179 12.47 7.01 -16.60
CA LEU A 179 13.00 8.33 -16.24
C LEU A 179 12.13 9.45 -16.82
N ASP A 180 11.76 9.35 -18.09
CA ASP A 180 10.88 10.31 -18.76
C ASP A 180 9.54 10.42 -18.02
N MET A 181 8.95 9.27 -17.65
CA MET A 181 7.72 9.23 -16.86
C MET A 181 7.89 9.94 -15.51
N LEU A 182 8.98 9.66 -14.77
CA LEU A 182 9.22 10.28 -13.45
C LEU A 182 9.39 11.81 -13.53
N LEU A 183 9.98 12.32 -14.62
CA LEU A 183 10.13 13.75 -14.88
C LEU A 183 8.81 14.40 -15.30
N GLN A 184 7.92 13.68 -15.99
CA GLN A 184 6.65 14.18 -16.50
C GLN A 184 5.49 14.09 -15.49
N LEU A 185 5.65 13.33 -14.39
CA LEU A 185 4.62 13.22 -13.36
C LEU A 185 4.24 14.61 -12.79
N PRO A 186 2.96 14.84 -12.48
CA PRO A 186 2.56 15.97 -11.66
C PRO A 186 3.28 15.89 -10.31
N ASN A 187 3.99 16.97 -9.94
CA ASN A 187 4.92 16.97 -8.81
C ASN A 187 5.97 15.84 -8.91
N GLY A 188 6.50 15.62 -10.11
CA GLY A 188 7.51 14.62 -10.42
C GLY A 188 8.93 15.00 -9.98
N ALA A 189 9.87 14.12 -10.32
CA ALA A 189 11.28 14.30 -10.01
C ALA A 189 11.84 15.52 -10.75
N THR A 190 12.81 16.19 -10.13
CA THR A 190 13.57 17.27 -10.80
C THR A 190 14.67 16.74 -11.70
N HIS A 191 15.26 15.61 -11.31
CA HIS A 191 16.34 14.95 -12.01
C HIS A 191 16.08 13.44 -12.01
N ALA A 192 16.53 12.77 -13.05
CA ALA A 192 16.38 11.33 -13.18
C ALA A 192 17.67 10.71 -13.70
N VAL A 193 18.14 9.63 -13.06
CA VAL A 193 19.41 8.99 -13.40
C VAL A 193 19.17 7.53 -13.79
N ASN A 194 19.71 7.14 -14.95
CA ASN A 194 19.78 5.73 -15.32
C ASN A 194 20.94 5.07 -14.58
N TYR A 195 20.66 4.34 -13.49
CA TYR A 195 21.70 3.74 -12.66
C TYR A 195 22.49 2.61 -13.35
N LYS A 196 22.07 2.19 -14.56
CA LYS A 196 22.82 1.22 -15.38
C LYS A 196 23.85 1.89 -16.29
N GLU A 197 23.71 3.19 -16.53
CA GLU A 197 24.50 3.93 -17.52
C GLU A 197 25.30 5.08 -16.89
N GLN A 198 24.89 5.52 -15.70
CA GLN A 198 25.45 6.68 -15.01
C GLN A 198 25.65 6.35 -13.54
N ASP A 199 26.69 6.95 -12.94
CA ASP A 199 26.84 7.00 -11.49
C ASP A 199 25.95 8.12 -10.94
N PHE A 200 25.21 7.81 -9.88
CA PHE A 200 24.32 8.75 -9.20
C PHE A 200 24.95 9.36 -7.94
N ALA A 201 26.12 8.88 -7.54
CA ALA A 201 26.86 9.30 -6.35
C ALA A 201 27.77 10.52 -6.60
#